data_AF-A0A8S3UJF9-F1
#
_entry.id   AF-A0A8S3UJF9-F1
#
_cell.length_a   1.000
_cell.length_b   1.000
_cell.length_c   1.000
_cell.angle_alpha   90.00
_cell.angle_beta   90.00
_cell.angle_gamma   90.00
#
_symmetry.space_group_name_H-M   'P 1'
#
loop_
_entity.id
_entity.type
_entity.pdbx_description
1 polymer ?
#
loop_
_entity_poly.entity_id
_entity_poly.type
_entity_poly.pdbx_seq_one_letter_code
_entity_poly.pdbx_strand_id
1 'polypeptide(L)'
;MFDLDCDADILEYLYDYENLTRNKITLQRVSQCTCRPNKWKSEQKSEYVDRIHNDPEGILTTVMNKLDELSVNNDATQNDINNIVLDISKNFKDAAAETFGKINKHKHFYKHENSKPWFNRKCSMSRKKFHKARKRYSFLKNAENRSKMRQASKEHKITLNKAFANYQQRAADELRNISKKDTKALWKILNNLNDSKKKDNNDDISLKALYDHFKILNETVETENDFEQDLEFDTLSDDVELFLNSPVTEDEIKKVVSNLKNGKASGSFQSSKVQ
;
A
#
# COMPACT_ATOMS: atom_id res chain seq x y z
N MET A 1 -13.21 38.33 -8.52
CA MET A 1 -14.46 37.85 -9.14
C MET A 1 -14.08 37.36 -10.53
N PHE A 2 -13.66 36.10 -10.62
CA PHE A 2 -13.35 35.42 -11.88
C PHE A 2 -14.19 34.15 -11.84
N ASP A 3 -15.40 34.25 -12.39
CA ASP A 3 -16.22 33.10 -12.71
C ASP A 3 -15.59 32.43 -13.92
N LEU A 4 -15.01 31.26 -13.69
CA LEU A 4 -14.52 30.38 -14.74
C LEU A 4 -15.64 29.39 -15.06
N ASP A 5 -16.18 29.52 -16.27
CA ASP A 5 -17.07 28.57 -16.96
C ASP A 5 -16.36 27.22 -17.21
N CYS A 6 -16.01 26.49 -16.15
CA CYS A 6 -15.41 25.15 -16.25
C CYS A 6 -16.46 24.03 -16.41
N ASP A 7 -17.75 24.34 -16.37
CA ASP A 7 -18.82 23.32 -16.39
C ASP A 7 -19.22 22.92 -17.82
N ALA A 8 -19.01 23.77 -18.83
CA ALA A 8 -19.39 23.49 -20.22
C ALA A 8 -18.51 22.38 -20.84
N ASP A 9 -17.19 22.47 -20.68
CA ASP A 9 -16.24 21.49 -21.23
C ASP A 9 -16.39 20.11 -20.58
N ILE A 10 -16.81 20.06 -19.30
CA ILE A 10 -17.05 18.81 -18.58
C ILE A 10 -18.34 18.15 -19.09
N LEU A 11 -19.38 18.93 -19.40
CA LEU A 11 -20.64 18.42 -19.93
C LEU A 11 -20.51 17.89 -21.35
N GLU A 12 -19.71 18.54 -22.21
CA GLU A 12 -19.43 18.05 -23.56
C GLU A 12 -18.67 16.71 -23.54
N TYR A 13 -17.67 16.59 -22.64
CA TYR A 13 -16.92 15.34 -22.47
C TYR A 13 -17.77 14.18 -21.92
N LEU A 14 -18.79 14.49 -21.10
CA LEU A 14 -19.72 13.48 -20.56
C LEU A 14 -20.76 13.05 -21.60
N TYR A 15 -21.22 13.95 -22.46
CA TYR A 15 -22.18 13.66 -23.52
C TYR A 15 -21.60 12.71 -24.58
N ASP A 16 -20.33 12.89 -24.96
CA ASP A 16 -19.63 11.98 -25.87
C ASP A 16 -19.45 10.57 -25.27
N TYR A 17 -19.22 10.46 -23.96
CA TYR A 17 -19.07 9.18 -23.29
C TYR A 17 -20.37 8.36 -23.24
N GLU A 18 -21.51 9.02 -23.03
CA GLU A 18 -22.83 8.38 -23.04
C GLU A 18 -23.26 7.94 -24.45
N ASN A 19 -22.94 8.72 -25.48
CA ASN A 19 -23.18 8.32 -26.87
C ASN A 19 -22.30 7.14 -27.32
N LEU A 20 -21.04 7.10 -26.89
CA LEU A 20 -20.14 5.97 -27.15
C LEU A 20 -20.63 4.67 -26.49
N THR A 21 -21.21 4.77 -25.29
CA THR A 21 -21.75 3.61 -24.56
C THR A 21 -23.11 3.14 -25.12
N ARG A 22 -23.97 4.05 -25.58
CA ARG A 22 -25.25 3.71 -26.25
C ARG A 22 -25.06 2.92 -27.54
N ASN A 23 -24.06 3.28 -28.34
CA ASN A 23 -23.88 2.68 -29.67
C ASN A 23 -23.16 1.31 -29.65
N LYS A 24 -22.87 0.74 -28.46
CA LYS A 24 -22.11 -0.52 -28.30
C LYS A 24 -20.86 -0.59 -29.20
N ILE A 25 -20.25 0.56 -29.49
CA ILE A 25 -18.98 0.61 -30.21
C ILE A 25 -17.97 0.05 -29.23
N THR A 26 -17.72 -1.25 -29.35
CA THR A 26 -16.59 -1.88 -28.69
C THR A 26 -15.38 -1.28 -29.37
N LEU A 27 -14.82 -0.23 -28.77
CA LEU A 27 -13.44 0.16 -29.03
C LEU A 27 -12.61 -1.05 -28.61
N GLN A 28 -12.41 -1.98 -29.55
CA GLN A 28 -11.34 -2.93 -29.45
C GLN A 28 -10.11 -2.09 -29.18
N ARG A 29 -9.58 -2.17 -27.95
CA ARG A 29 -8.26 -1.62 -27.69
C ARG A 29 -7.37 -2.26 -28.73
N VAL A 30 -6.93 -1.47 -29.70
CA VAL A 30 -5.81 -1.78 -30.58
C VAL A 30 -4.59 -1.88 -29.67
N SER A 31 -4.51 -3.00 -28.96
CA SER A 31 -3.56 -3.28 -27.89
C SER A 31 -2.24 -3.81 -28.44
N GLN A 32 -2.10 -3.84 -29.78
CA GLN A 32 -0.95 -4.40 -30.47
C GLN A 32 0.04 -3.35 -30.98
N CYS A 33 -0.21 -2.04 -30.85
CA CYS A 33 0.86 -1.06 -31.12
C CYS A 33 1.87 -1.03 -29.96
N THR A 34 3.08 -1.51 -30.24
CA THR A 34 4.18 -1.65 -29.27
C THR A 34 4.90 -0.33 -28.95
N CYS A 35 4.67 0.71 -29.74
CA CYS A 35 5.22 2.05 -29.54
C CYS A 35 4.08 3.06 -29.61
N ARG A 36 3.95 3.94 -28.62
CA ARG A 36 3.08 5.12 -28.71
C ARG A 36 3.98 6.33 -28.97
N PRO A 37 3.66 7.18 -29.96
CA PRO A 37 4.36 8.45 -30.12
C PRO A 37 4.21 9.28 -28.84
N ASN A 38 5.18 10.16 -28.60
CA ASN A 38 5.09 11.15 -27.52
C ASN A 38 3.83 12.00 -27.66
N LYS A 39 3.41 12.62 -26.55
CA LYS A 39 2.26 13.55 -26.57
C LYS A 39 2.52 14.67 -27.59
N TRP A 40 1.48 15.05 -28.32
CA TRP A 40 1.51 16.16 -29.26
C TRP A 40 2.04 17.43 -28.58
N LYS A 41 2.98 18.10 -29.25
CA LYS A 41 3.56 19.38 -28.84
C LYS A 41 3.25 20.40 -29.91
N SER A 42 2.59 21.50 -29.52
CA SER A 42 2.10 22.50 -30.49
C SER A 42 3.26 23.16 -31.24
N GLU A 43 4.41 23.26 -30.58
CA GLU A 43 5.62 23.92 -31.07
C GLU A 43 6.26 23.16 -32.23
N GLN A 44 6.01 21.84 -32.34
CA GLN A 44 6.56 20.97 -33.38
C GLN A 44 5.53 20.66 -34.49
N LYS A 45 4.42 21.39 -34.54
CA LYS A 45 3.36 21.18 -35.54
C LYS A 45 3.88 21.33 -36.97
N SER A 46 4.62 22.41 -37.26
CA SER A 46 5.17 22.66 -38.59
C SER A 46 6.12 21.55 -39.00
N GLU A 47 7.04 21.16 -38.12
CA GLU A 47 7.99 20.06 -38.35
C GLU A 47 7.29 18.73 -38.68
N TYR A 48 6.19 18.40 -37.99
CA TYR A 48 5.40 17.21 -38.30
C TYR A 48 4.74 17.29 -39.67
N VAL A 49 4.12 18.42 -40.00
CA VAL A 49 3.50 18.65 -41.31
C VAL A 49 4.54 18.60 -42.41
N ASP A 50 5.70 19.22 -42.22
CA ASP A 50 6.81 19.23 -43.18
C ASP A 50 7.33 17.82 -43.43
N ARG A 51 7.37 16.95 -42.41
CA ARG A 51 7.78 15.55 -42.61
C ARG A 51 6.76 14.70 -43.33
N ILE A 52 5.46 14.97 -43.15
CA ILE A 52 4.43 14.33 -43.96
C ILE A 52 4.59 14.75 -45.42
N HIS A 53 4.84 16.03 -45.69
CA HIS A 53 4.91 16.53 -47.08
C HIS A 53 6.23 16.21 -47.78
N ASN A 54 7.36 16.29 -47.07
CA ASN A 54 8.70 16.06 -47.60
C ASN A 54 9.14 14.59 -47.48
N ASP A 55 8.16 13.68 -47.50
CA ASP A 55 8.27 12.24 -47.32
C ASP A 55 9.59 11.66 -47.86
N PRO A 56 10.59 11.42 -47.00
CA PRO A 56 11.91 11.00 -47.45
C PRO A 56 11.92 9.58 -48.02
N GLU A 57 10.90 8.77 -47.73
CA GLU A 57 10.77 7.39 -48.21
C GLU A 57 9.84 7.28 -49.44
N GLY A 58 9.14 8.35 -49.83
CA GLY A 58 8.24 8.36 -50.99
C GLY A 58 7.01 7.47 -50.82
N ILE A 59 6.53 7.29 -49.59
CA ILE A 59 5.32 6.53 -49.25
C ILE A 59 4.08 7.18 -49.86
N LEU A 60 3.95 8.51 -49.81
CA LEU A 60 2.86 9.27 -50.41
C LEU A 60 2.80 9.10 -51.92
N THR A 61 3.94 9.17 -52.60
CA THR A 61 4.05 8.89 -54.04
C THR A 61 3.69 7.44 -54.35
N THR A 62 4.12 6.49 -53.51
CA THR A 62 3.76 5.08 -53.65
C THR A 62 2.25 4.84 -53.47
N VAL A 63 1.64 5.51 -52.49
CA VAL A 63 0.18 5.45 -52.26
C VAL A 63 -0.58 6.07 -53.43
N MET A 64 -0.12 7.22 -53.94
CA MET A 64 -0.72 7.87 -55.11
C MET A 64 -0.67 6.97 -56.35
N ASN A 65 0.49 6.36 -56.64
CA ASN A 65 0.64 5.43 -57.76
C ASN A 65 -0.27 4.20 -57.63
N LYS A 66 -0.37 3.61 -56.43
CA LYS A 66 -1.31 2.50 -56.17
C LYS A 66 -2.76 2.93 -56.38
N LEU A 67 -3.10 4.18 -56.00
CA LEU A 67 -4.44 4.72 -56.22
C LEU A 67 -4.75 4.87 -57.72
N ASP A 68 -3.79 5.38 -58.48
CA ASP A 68 -3.91 5.57 -59.93
C ASP A 68 -4.02 4.22 -60.66
N GLU A 69 -3.23 3.22 -60.28
CA GLU A 69 -3.32 1.86 -60.83
C GLU A 69 -4.69 1.21 -60.56
N LEU A 70 -5.23 1.37 -59.35
CA LEU A 70 -6.57 0.86 -59.01
C LEU A 70 -7.69 1.61 -59.75
N SER A 71 -7.51 2.91 -59.98
CA SER A 71 -8.43 3.74 -60.75
C SER A 71 -8.51 3.29 -62.22
N VAL A 72 -7.38 2.91 -62.82
CA VAL A 72 -7.31 2.43 -64.20
C VAL A 72 -7.91 1.02 -64.36
N ASN A 73 -7.67 0.12 -63.39
CA ASN A 73 -8.11 -1.27 -63.48
C ASN A 73 -9.57 -1.49 -63.07
N ASN A 74 -10.20 -0.52 -62.38
CA ASN A 74 -11.62 -0.52 -62.00
C ASN A 74 -12.12 -1.76 -61.21
N ASP A 75 -11.19 -2.53 -60.63
CA ASP A 75 -11.44 -3.75 -59.84
C ASP A 75 -10.72 -3.66 -58.49
N ALA A 76 -11.05 -2.62 -57.72
CA ALA A 76 -10.47 -2.42 -56.40
C ALA A 76 -11.14 -3.34 -55.38
N THR A 77 -10.35 -4.20 -54.74
CA THR A 77 -10.86 -5.04 -53.65
C THR A 77 -10.82 -4.30 -52.31
N GLN A 78 -11.61 -4.77 -51.35
CA GLN A 78 -11.56 -4.26 -49.98
C GLN A 78 -10.16 -4.38 -49.36
N ASN A 79 -9.38 -5.38 -49.77
CA ASN A 79 -8.00 -5.56 -49.30
C ASN A 79 -7.08 -4.46 -49.79
N ASP A 80 -7.25 -3.99 -51.03
CA ASP A 80 -6.44 -2.92 -51.60
C ASP A 80 -6.67 -1.61 -50.85
N ILE A 81 -7.93 -1.30 -50.56
CA ILE A 81 -8.31 -0.16 -49.73
C ILE A 81 -7.71 -0.27 -48.33
N ASN A 82 -7.81 -1.45 -47.70
CA ASN A 82 -7.23 -1.68 -46.37
C ASN A 82 -5.71 -1.48 -46.37
N ASN A 83 -5.01 -1.96 -47.40
CA ASN A 83 -3.57 -1.81 -47.54
C ASN A 83 -3.16 -0.34 -47.69
N ILE A 84 -3.89 0.43 -48.51
CA ILE A 84 -3.66 1.87 -48.67
C ILE A 84 -3.86 2.60 -47.33
N VAL A 85 -4.93 2.28 -46.60
CA VAL A 85 -5.19 2.89 -45.28
C VAL A 85 -4.09 2.53 -44.28
N LEU A 86 -3.57 1.29 -44.31
CA LEU A 86 -2.44 0.88 -43.48
C LEU A 86 -1.17 1.64 -43.83
N ASP A 87 -0.88 1.83 -45.13
CA ASP A 87 0.29 2.56 -45.61
C ASP A 87 0.24 4.05 -45.18
N ILE A 88 -0.91 4.71 -45.36
CA ILE A 88 -1.14 6.09 -44.90
C ILE A 88 -1.00 6.17 -43.36
N SER A 89 -1.62 5.23 -42.65
CA SER A 89 -1.57 5.18 -41.18
C SER A 89 -0.15 4.95 -40.67
N LYS A 90 0.66 4.17 -41.40
CA LYS A 90 2.06 3.93 -41.08
C LYS A 90 2.87 5.21 -41.28
N ASN A 91 2.70 5.90 -42.42
CA ASN A 91 3.37 7.17 -42.70
C ASN A 91 3.13 8.20 -41.57
N PHE A 92 1.88 8.42 -41.19
CA PHE A 92 1.55 9.34 -40.08
C PHE A 92 2.17 8.91 -38.75
N LYS A 93 2.26 7.61 -38.47
CA LYS A 93 2.91 7.11 -37.25
C LYS A 93 4.41 7.32 -37.26
N ASP A 94 5.06 7.10 -38.40
CA ASP A 94 6.51 7.24 -38.53
C ASP A 94 6.92 8.72 -38.49
N ALA A 95 6.22 9.60 -39.22
CA ALA A 95 6.40 11.04 -39.12
C ALA A 95 6.21 11.54 -37.67
N ALA A 96 5.17 11.06 -36.97
CA ALA A 96 4.93 11.41 -35.58
C ALA A 96 6.02 10.88 -34.64
N ALA A 97 6.51 9.67 -34.89
CA ALA A 97 7.56 9.05 -34.08
C ALA A 97 8.90 9.76 -34.24
N GLU A 98 9.20 10.29 -35.42
CA GLU A 98 10.39 11.11 -35.64
C GLU A 98 10.25 12.50 -35.04
N THR A 99 9.09 13.16 -35.19
CA THR A 99 8.93 14.55 -34.71
C THR A 99 8.82 14.61 -33.20
N PHE A 100 7.97 13.77 -32.62
CA PHE A 100 7.71 13.81 -31.18
C PHE A 100 8.65 12.87 -30.42
N GLY A 101 9.26 11.89 -31.08
CA GLY A 101 10.02 10.81 -30.45
C GLY A 101 9.14 9.61 -30.06
N LYS A 102 9.76 8.44 -29.92
CA LYS A 102 9.10 7.21 -29.46
C LYS A 102 9.12 7.16 -27.94
N ILE A 103 7.95 6.98 -27.30
CA ILE A 103 7.92 6.61 -25.87
C ILE A 103 8.41 5.17 -25.80
N ASN A 104 9.64 4.98 -25.32
CA ASN A 104 10.05 3.67 -24.83
C ASN A 104 9.05 3.27 -23.75
N LYS A 105 8.27 2.21 -23.99
CA LYS A 105 7.45 1.61 -22.94
C LYS A 105 8.40 1.44 -21.77
N HIS A 106 8.12 2.13 -20.65
CA HIS A 106 8.88 1.93 -19.42
C HIS A 106 9.03 0.43 -19.27
N LYS A 107 10.28 -0.08 -19.27
CA LYS A 107 10.58 -1.49 -18.99
C LYS A 107 9.65 -1.86 -17.85
N HIS A 108 8.80 -2.87 -18.05
CA HIS A 108 7.85 -3.30 -17.03
C HIS A 108 8.58 -3.20 -15.71
N PHE A 109 8.23 -2.19 -14.89
CA PHE A 109 8.86 -2.05 -13.60
C PHE A 109 8.56 -3.39 -12.96
N TYR A 110 9.60 -4.22 -12.82
CA TYR A 110 9.49 -5.51 -12.18
C TYR A 110 8.70 -5.20 -10.93
N LYS A 111 7.53 -5.82 -10.78
CA LYS A 111 6.73 -5.63 -9.57
C LYS A 111 7.73 -5.84 -8.46
N HIS A 112 8.09 -4.77 -7.74
CA HIS A 112 8.91 -4.92 -6.56
C HIS A 112 8.18 -6.00 -5.78
N GLU A 113 8.81 -7.17 -5.66
CA GLU A 113 8.32 -8.21 -4.77
C GLU A 113 8.01 -7.46 -3.49
N ASN A 114 6.73 -7.44 -3.11
CA ASN A 114 6.29 -6.60 -2.01
C ASN A 114 7.27 -6.87 -0.88
N SER A 115 8.02 -5.84 -0.46
CA SER A 115 9.19 -6.02 0.41
C SER A 115 8.86 -6.64 1.77
N LYS A 116 7.58 -6.93 2.01
CA LYS A 116 7.04 -7.57 3.18
C LYS A 116 6.08 -8.68 2.74
N PRO A 117 6.36 -9.96 3.08
CA PRO A 117 5.54 -11.09 2.67
C PRO A 117 4.11 -11.04 3.24
N TRP A 118 3.89 -10.31 4.33
CA TRP A 118 2.58 -10.10 4.93
C TRP A 118 1.73 -9.00 4.27
N PHE A 119 2.30 -8.19 3.36
CA PHE A 119 1.58 -7.09 2.72
C PHE A 119 0.76 -7.57 1.51
N ASN A 120 -0.51 -7.89 1.76
CA ASN A 120 -1.41 -8.45 0.76
C ASN A 120 -2.25 -7.39 0.00
N ARG A 121 -3.08 -7.84 -0.95
CA ARG A 121 -4.00 -6.98 -1.73
C ARG A 121 -4.92 -6.14 -0.83
N LYS A 122 -5.39 -6.66 0.31
CA LYS A 122 -6.25 -5.92 1.26
C LYS A 122 -5.49 -4.74 1.90
N CYS A 123 -4.22 -4.95 2.27
CA CYS A 123 -3.34 -3.88 2.74
C CYS A 123 -3.14 -2.80 1.67
N SER A 124 -2.92 -3.20 0.41
CA SER A 124 -2.81 -2.26 -0.73
C SER A 124 -4.09 -1.44 -0.94
N MET A 125 -5.25 -2.11 -0.95
CA MET A 125 -6.55 -1.44 -1.14
C MET A 125 -6.89 -0.47 -0.01
N SER A 126 -6.68 -0.86 1.25
CA SER A 126 -6.91 0.03 2.40
C SER A 126 -5.95 1.23 2.38
N ARG A 127 -4.68 1.05 1.97
CA ARG A 127 -3.71 2.14 1.78
C ARG A 127 -4.20 3.13 0.71
N LYS A 128 -4.69 2.65 -0.43
CA LYS A 128 -5.27 3.49 -1.49
C LYS A 128 -6.48 4.27 -0.99
N LYS A 129 -7.38 3.62 -0.23
CA LYS A 129 -8.56 4.27 0.37
C LYS A 129 -8.15 5.40 1.32
N PHE A 130 -7.18 5.15 2.21
CA PHE A 130 -6.62 6.16 3.10
C PHE A 130 -6.03 7.34 2.34
N HIS A 131 -5.17 7.10 1.35
CA HIS A 131 -4.56 8.18 0.56
C HIS A 131 -5.59 8.99 -0.22
N LYS A 132 -6.62 8.36 -0.77
CA LYS A 132 -7.74 9.07 -1.42
C LYS A 132 -8.48 9.97 -0.44
N ALA A 133 -8.75 9.49 0.77
CA ALA A 133 -9.38 10.30 1.83
C ALA A 133 -8.48 11.44 2.31
N ARG A 134 -7.16 11.19 2.46
CA ARG A 134 -6.16 12.22 2.79
C ARG A 134 -6.09 13.32 1.73
N LYS A 135 -6.08 12.95 0.43
CA LYS A 135 -6.09 13.91 -0.67
C LYS A 135 -7.36 14.78 -0.65
N ARG A 136 -8.53 14.16 -0.42
CA ARG A 136 -9.80 14.89 -0.28
C ARG A 136 -9.78 15.89 0.88
N TYR A 137 -9.30 15.48 2.05
CA TYR A 137 -9.17 16.37 3.20
C TYR A 137 -8.17 17.52 2.95
N SER A 138 -7.06 17.23 2.25
CA SER A 138 -6.08 18.25 1.88
C SER A 138 -6.66 19.30 0.92
N PHE A 139 -7.56 18.90 0.03
CA PHE A 139 -8.25 19.78 -0.91
C PHE A 139 -9.35 20.59 -0.22
N LEU A 140 -10.20 19.94 0.59
CA LEU A 140 -11.30 20.57 1.30
C LEU A 140 -11.29 20.20 2.78
N LYS A 141 -10.79 21.13 3.61
CA LYS A 141 -10.62 20.97 5.06
C LYS A 141 -11.93 21.17 5.82
N ASN A 142 -12.83 20.19 5.75
CA ASN A 142 -14.08 20.20 6.51
C ASN A 142 -14.18 19.03 7.51
N ALA A 143 -15.15 19.10 8.43
CA ALA A 143 -15.32 18.11 9.49
C ALA A 143 -15.63 16.70 8.95
N GLU A 144 -16.42 16.62 7.88
CA GLU A 144 -16.79 15.36 7.23
C GLU A 144 -15.58 14.66 6.60
N ASN A 145 -14.78 15.37 5.81
CA ASN A 145 -13.56 14.84 5.19
C ASN A 145 -12.53 14.44 6.24
N ARG A 146 -12.42 15.22 7.33
CA ARG A 146 -11.58 14.87 8.47
C ARG A 146 -12.02 13.55 9.10
N SER A 147 -13.33 13.37 9.31
CA SER A 147 -13.91 12.12 9.83
C SER A 147 -13.64 10.93 8.91
N LYS A 148 -13.92 11.07 7.61
CA LYS A 148 -13.65 10.04 6.58
C LYS A 148 -12.17 9.66 6.52
N MET A 149 -11.26 10.64 6.59
CA MET A 149 -9.82 10.40 6.63
C MET A 149 -9.41 9.62 7.89
N ARG A 150 -9.91 10.00 9.06
CA ARG A 150 -9.66 9.30 10.34
C ARG A 150 -10.16 7.86 10.29
N GLN A 151 -11.37 7.63 9.79
CA GLN A 151 -11.93 6.28 9.63
C GLN A 151 -11.06 5.43 8.70
N ALA A 152 -10.71 5.94 7.52
CA ALA A 152 -9.86 5.21 6.59
C ALA A 152 -8.45 4.93 7.16
N SER A 153 -7.91 5.83 7.98
CA SER A 153 -6.64 5.63 8.70
C SER A 153 -6.74 4.47 9.71
N LYS A 154 -7.80 4.46 10.54
CA LYS A 154 -8.06 3.36 11.50
C LYS A 154 -8.22 2.02 10.78
N GLU A 155 -9.05 1.98 9.74
CA GLU A 155 -9.26 0.77 8.91
C GLU A 155 -7.96 0.25 8.32
N HIS A 156 -7.10 1.14 7.81
CA HIS A 156 -5.80 0.77 7.27
C HIS A 156 -4.89 0.15 8.35
N LYS A 157 -4.79 0.78 9.51
CA LYS A 157 -4.00 0.26 10.65
C LYS A 157 -4.51 -1.11 11.10
N ILE A 158 -5.82 -1.29 11.26
CA ILE A 158 -6.44 -2.57 11.60
C ILE A 158 -6.10 -3.64 10.55
N THR A 159 -6.20 -3.28 9.27
CA THR A 159 -5.90 -4.20 8.16
C THR A 159 -4.44 -4.64 8.18
N LEU A 160 -3.50 -3.72 8.43
CA LEU A 160 -2.07 -4.04 8.55
C LEU A 160 -1.81 -4.97 9.73
N ASN A 161 -2.33 -4.63 10.92
CA ASN A 161 -2.13 -5.44 12.12
C ASN A 161 -2.69 -6.85 11.94
N LYS A 162 -3.89 -6.98 11.34
CA LYS A 162 -4.50 -8.29 11.06
C LYS A 162 -3.67 -9.10 10.07
N ALA A 163 -3.17 -8.46 9.01
CA ALA A 163 -2.34 -9.15 8.02
C ALA A 163 -1.01 -9.62 8.63
N PHE A 164 -0.40 -8.80 9.48
CA PHE A 164 0.83 -9.13 10.19
C PHE A 164 0.63 -10.27 11.20
N ALA A 165 -0.42 -10.19 12.04
CA ALA A 165 -0.75 -11.24 13.00
C ALA A 165 -1.02 -12.59 12.30
N ASN A 166 -1.79 -12.58 11.21
CA ASN A 166 -2.04 -13.79 10.42
C ASN A 166 -0.76 -14.38 9.83
N TYR A 167 0.17 -13.53 9.40
CA TYR A 167 1.46 -13.98 8.89
C TYR A 167 2.31 -14.61 9.99
N GLN A 168 2.40 -13.97 11.17
CA GLN A 168 3.12 -14.52 12.32
C GLN A 168 2.53 -15.87 12.75
N GLN A 169 1.21 -15.98 12.80
CA GLN A 169 0.53 -17.23 13.13
C GLN A 169 0.89 -18.34 12.12
N ARG A 170 0.80 -18.05 10.82
CA ARG A 170 1.19 -19.03 9.78
C ARG A 170 2.65 -19.44 9.89
N ALA A 171 3.55 -18.49 10.10
CA ALA A 171 4.97 -18.80 10.28
C ALA A 171 5.21 -19.68 11.52
N ALA A 172 4.51 -19.41 12.62
CA ALA A 172 4.58 -20.23 13.83
C ALA A 172 4.03 -21.65 13.58
N ASP A 173 2.92 -21.78 12.87
CA ASP A 173 2.31 -23.07 12.52
C ASP A 173 3.21 -23.86 11.56
N GLU A 174 3.81 -23.20 10.57
CA GLU A 174 4.81 -23.80 9.67
C GLU A 174 6.02 -24.32 10.46
N LEU A 175 6.58 -23.51 11.38
CA LEU A 175 7.68 -23.93 12.25
C LEU A 175 7.29 -25.12 13.14
N ARG A 176 6.11 -25.12 13.74
CA ARG A 176 5.59 -26.24 14.54
C ARG A 176 5.43 -27.51 13.69
N ASN A 177 4.97 -27.37 12.45
CA ASN A 177 4.81 -28.50 11.54
C ASN A 177 6.15 -29.07 11.09
N ILE A 178 7.14 -28.23 10.77
CA ILE A 178 8.49 -28.65 10.44
C ILE A 178 9.13 -29.35 11.64
N SER A 179 8.99 -28.79 12.84
CA SER A 179 9.52 -29.39 14.08
C SER A 179 9.01 -30.80 14.33
N LYS A 180 7.75 -31.09 13.99
CA LYS A 180 7.15 -32.44 14.14
C LYS A 180 7.55 -33.43 13.05
N LYS A 181 7.82 -32.96 11.82
CA LYS A 181 8.03 -33.82 10.65
C LYS A 181 9.50 -34.01 10.28
N ASP A 182 10.29 -32.95 10.37
CA ASP A 182 11.68 -32.92 9.92
C ASP A 182 12.52 -31.98 10.81
N THR A 183 13.15 -32.59 11.82
CA THR A 183 14.04 -31.89 12.75
C THR A 183 15.26 -31.30 12.04
N LYS A 184 15.75 -31.92 10.96
CA LYS A 184 16.93 -31.44 10.22
C LYS A 184 16.61 -30.16 9.45
N ALA A 185 15.43 -30.08 8.83
CA ALA A 185 14.95 -28.85 8.20
C ALA A 185 14.76 -27.72 9.22
N LEU A 186 14.26 -28.03 10.43
CA LEU A 186 14.13 -27.03 11.51
C LEU A 186 15.50 -26.44 11.89
N TRP A 187 16.50 -27.29 12.14
CA TRP A 187 17.85 -26.84 12.48
C TRP A 187 18.48 -25.98 11.38
N LYS A 188 18.24 -26.31 10.11
CA LYS A 188 18.68 -25.48 8.99
C LYS A 188 18.07 -24.08 9.03
N ILE A 189 16.78 -23.96 9.35
CA ILE A 189 16.11 -22.66 9.50
C ILE A 189 16.71 -21.88 10.68
N LEU A 190 16.92 -22.52 11.83
CA LEU A 190 17.51 -21.88 13.01
C LEU A 190 18.94 -21.41 12.76
N ASN A 191 19.77 -22.23 12.09
CA ASN A 191 21.13 -21.87 11.73
C ASN A 191 21.15 -20.69 10.75
N ASN A 192 20.29 -20.71 9.72
CA ASN A 192 20.16 -19.59 8.79
C ASN A 192 19.74 -18.28 9.48
N LEU A 193 18.90 -18.35 10.52
CA LEU A 193 18.52 -17.17 11.31
C LEU A 193 19.71 -16.63 12.11
N ASN A 194 20.52 -17.50 12.71
CA ASN A 194 21.75 -17.11 13.40
C ASN A 194 22.81 -16.56 12.45
N ASP A 195 22.95 -17.12 11.25
CA ASP A 195 23.91 -16.66 10.24
C ASP A 195 23.48 -15.33 9.59
N SER A 196 22.16 -15.08 9.50
CA SER A 196 21.61 -13.82 8.97
C SER A 196 21.77 -12.64 9.93
N LYS A 197 21.94 -12.91 11.23
CA LYS A 197 22.63 -11.99 12.13
C LYS A 197 24.11 -12.08 11.78
N LYS A 198 24.52 -11.41 10.68
CA LYS A 198 25.87 -10.84 10.68
C LYS A 198 25.98 -10.16 12.03
N LYS A 199 26.89 -10.64 12.89
CA LYS A 199 27.33 -9.92 14.08
C LYS A 199 27.49 -8.47 13.63
N ASP A 200 26.55 -7.61 14.00
CA ASP A 200 26.88 -6.20 14.02
C ASP A 200 28.07 -6.16 14.97
N ASN A 201 29.25 -5.82 14.47
CA ASN A 201 30.51 -5.80 15.24
C ASN A 201 30.47 -4.77 16.40
N ASN A 202 29.28 -4.33 16.81
CA ASN A 202 28.98 -3.36 17.84
C ASN A 202 28.26 -3.97 19.07
N ASP A 203 27.91 -5.26 19.06
CA ASP A 203 27.17 -5.87 20.19
C ASP A 203 28.08 -6.45 21.30
N ASP A 204 29.40 -6.41 21.14
CA ASP A 204 30.32 -6.69 22.25
C ASP A 204 30.46 -5.44 23.11
N ILE A 205 29.52 -5.25 24.04
CA ILE A 205 29.74 -4.33 25.17
C ILE A 205 31.03 -4.78 25.85
N SER A 206 32.07 -3.95 25.78
CA SER A 206 33.34 -4.31 26.40
C SER A 206 33.12 -4.56 27.89
N LEU A 207 33.79 -5.57 28.45
CA LEU A 207 33.70 -5.90 29.87
C LEU A 207 33.97 -4.67 30.76
N LYS A 208 34.83 -3.77 30.27
CA LYS A 208 35.14 -2.48 30.87
C LYS A 208 33.96 -1.52 30.88
N ALA A 209 33.23 -1.37 29.78
CA ALA A 209 32.03 -0.53 29.72
C ALA A 209 30.92 -1.06 30.65
N LEU A 210 30.81 -2.38 30.79
CA LEU A 210 29.90 -3.01 31.75
C LEU A 210 30.34 -2.76 33.19
N TYR A 211 31.63 -2.93 33.49
CA TYR A 211 32.21 -2.63 34.81
C TYR A 211 32.04 -1.16 35.20
N ASP A 212 32.37 -0.22 34.31
CA ASP A 212 32.28 1.23 34.56
C ASP A 212 30.83 1.65 34.86
N HIS A 213 29.84 1.06 34.17
CA HIS A 213 28.43 1.31 34.44
C HIS A 213 28.02 0.88 35.85
N PHE A 214 28.39 -0.33 36.28
CA PHE A 214 28.09 -0.81 37.63
C PHE A 214 28.91 -0.09 38.70
N LYS A 215 30.11 0.39 38.36
CA LYS A 215 30.93 1.21 39.25
C LYS A 215 30.25 2.54 39.53
N ILE A 216 29.74 3.22 38.51
CA ILE A 216 29.01 4.50 38.67
C ILE A 216 27.72 4.30 39.48
N LEU A 217 27.00 3.19 39.28
CA LEU A 217 25.79 2.89 40.07
C LEU A 217 26.08 2.64 41.55
N ASN A 218 27.27 2.12 41.86
CA ASN A 218 27.70 1.84 43.23
C ASN A 218 28.52 2.98 43.86
N GLU A 219 28.94 3.97 43.07
CA GLU A 219 29.44 5.24 43.57
C GLU A 219 28.22 6.06 44.03
N THR A 220 27.68 5.68 45.19
CA THR A 220 26.72 6.49 45.95
C THR A 220 27.32 7.87 46.13
N VAL A 221 26.65 8.88 45.62
CA VAL A 221 26.87 10.25 46.07
C VAL A 221 26.66 10.20 47.57
N GLU A 222 27.68 10.49 48.37
CA GLU A 222 27.53 10.77 49.80
C GLU A 222 26.72 12.07 49.93
N THR A 223 25.43 12.01 49.62
CA THR A 223 24.45 12.87 50.26
C THR A 223 24.25 12.27 51.63
N GLU A 224 24.61 13.04 52.66
CA GLU A 224 24.61 12.71 54.10
C GLU A 224 23.23 12.33 54.68
N ASN A 225 22.41 11.54 53.96
CA ASN A 225 21.06 11.14 54.37
C ASN A 225 20.65 9.74 53.89
N ASP A 226 21.57 8.86 53.52
CA ASP A 226 21.25 7.45 53.32
C ASP A 226 21.47 6.70 54.64
N PHE A 227 20.40 6.65 55.44
CA PHE A 227 20.20 5.60 56.42
C PHE A 227 20.44 4.25 55.74
N GLU A 228 21.33 3.43 56.32
CA GLU A 228 21.33 2.00 56.09
C GLU A 228 19.92 1.48 56.40
N GLN A 229 19.10 1.27 55.37
CA GLN A 229 17.97 0.36 55.49
C GLN A 229 18.54 -1.05 55.44
N ASP A 230 19.00 -1.52 56.59
CA ASP A 230 18.74 -2.89 56.96
C ASP A 230 17.24 -3.10 56.72
N LEU A 231 16.91 -3.95 55.75
CA LEU A 231 15.54 -4.42 55.56
C LEU A 231 15.20 -5.33 56.75
N GLU A 232 14.92 -4.72 57.90
CA GLU A 232 14.16 -5.33 58.98
C GLU A 232 12.78 -5.67 58.41
N PHE A 233 12.60 -6.94 58.08
CA PHE A 233 11.35 -7.50 57.58
C PHE A 233 10.27 -7.64 58.68
N ASP A 234 10.45 -6.99 59.83
CA ASP A 234 9.70 -7.27 61.07
C ASP A 234 8.81 -6.11 61.54
N THR A 235 8.50 -5.15 60.66
CA THR A 235 7.45 -4.16 60.89
C THR A 235 6.55 -4.01 59.67
N LEU A 236 5.85 -5.09 59.30
CA LEU A 236 4.52 -4.90 58.72
C LEU A 236 3.73 -4.15 59.79
N SER A 237 3.49 -2.85 59.57
CA SER A 237 2.66 -2.02 60.44
C SER A 237 1.38 -2.79 60.77
N ASP A 238 1.08 -2.93 62.07
CA ASP A 238 -0.14 -3.60 62.59
C ASP A 238 -1.40 -3.13 61.85
N ASP A 239 -1.40 -1.91 61.33
CA ASP A 239 -2.50 -1.33 60.55
C ASP A 239 -2.76 -2.06 59.22
N VAL A 240 -1.72 -2.59 58.56
CA VAL A 240 -1.86 -3.34 57.29
C VAL A 240 -2.42 -4.73 57.56
N GLU A 241 -2.00 -5.37 58.66
CA GLU A 241 -2.51 -6.67 59.08
C GLU A 241 -3.96 -6.56 59.60
N LEU A 242 -4.29 -5.50 60.34
CA LEU A 242 -5.66 -5.17 60.74
C LEU A 242 -6.56 -4.89 59.53
N PHE A 243 -6.05 -4.18 58.51
CA PHE A 243 -6.82 -3.91 57.30
C PHE A 243 -7.13 -5.19 56.51
N LEU A 244 -6.13 -6.07 56.31
CA LEU A 244 -6.32 -7.32 55.59
C LEU A 244 -7.21 -8.33 56.33
N ASN A 245 -7.19 -8.31 57.67
CA ASN A 245 -8.01 -9.18 58.51
C ASN A 245 -9.37 -8.54 58.91
N SER A 246 -9.64 -7.31 58.49
CA SER A 246 -10.91 -6.65 58.78
C SER A 246 -12.07 -7.34 58.04
N PRO A 247 -13.26 -7.45 58.66
CA PRO A 247 -14.41 -8.04 58.01
C PRO A 247 -14.86 -7.18 56.82
N VAL A 248 -15.11 -7.83 55.68
CA VAL A 248 -15.58 -7.15 54.46
C VAL A 248 -16.87 -6.40 54.74
N THR A 249 -16.87 -5.10 54.47
CA THR A 249 -18.02 -4.23 54.78
C THR A 249 -19.06 -4.20 53.66
N GLU A 250 -20.31 -3.91 54.01
CA GLU A 250 -21.40 -3.79 53.03
C GLU A 250 -21.12 -2.70 51.98
N ASP A 251 -20.48 -1.60 52.38
CA ASP A 251 -20.15 -0.48 51.51
C ASP A 251 -19.08 -0.84 50.47
N GLU A 252 -18.08 -1.65 50.85
CA GLU A 252 -17.10 -2.20 49.90
C GLU A 252 -17.77 -3.06 48.85
N ILE A 253 -18.68 -3.95 49.26
CA ILE A 253 -19.44 -4.81 48.36
C ILE A 253 -20.27 -3.95 47.39
N LYS A 254 -21.01 -2.95 47.90
CA LYS A 254 -21.80 -2.03 47.07
C LYS A 254 -20.94 -1.28 46.05
N LYS A 255 -19.77 -0.78 46.48
CA LYS A 255 -18.82 -0.09 45.61
C LYS A 255 -18.31 -1.00 44.50
N VAL A 256 -17.94 -2.24 44.81
CA VAL A 256 -17.49 -3.21 43.79
C VAL A 256 -18.63 -3.57 42.83
N VAL A 257 -19.84 -3.82 43.34
CA VAL A 257 -21.02 -4.13 42.52
C VAL A 257 -21.35 -3.00 41.54
N SER A 258 -21.28 -1.73 41.99
CA SER A 258 -21.50 -0.58 41.10
C SER A 258 -20.47 -0.44 39.98
N ASN A 259 -19.27 -0.98 40.17
CA ASN A 259 -18.18 -0.96 39.19
C ASN A 259 -18.23 -2.15 38.21
N LEU A 260 -19.12 -3.12 38.43
CA LEU A 260 -19.30 -4.23 37.48
C LEU A 260 -19.93 -3.72 36.19
N LYS A 261 -19.33 -4.10 35.05
CA LYS A 261 -19.84 -3.75 33.73
C LYS A 261 -21.07 -4.61 33.40
N ASN A 262 -22.21 -3.97 33.16
CA ASN A 262 -23.43 -4.65 32.70
C ASN A 262 -23.23 -5.33 31.33
N GLY A 263 -23.93 -6.45 31.11
CA GLY A 263 -23.93 -7.18 29.83
C GLY A 263 -22.78 -8.18 29.64
N LYS A 264 -22.13 -8.63 30.72
CA LYS A 264 -21.21 -9.77 30.69
C LYS A 264 -21.98 -11.08 30.87
N ALA A 265 -21.56 -12.14 30.18
CA ALA A 265 -22.12 -13.47 30.36
C ALA A 265 -21.82 -13.96 31.79
N SER A 266 -22.81 -14.57 32.45
CA SER A 266 -22.61 -15.24 33.72
C SER A 266 -21.64 -16.41 33.54
N GLY A 267 -20.68 -16.56 34.46
CA GLY A 267 -19.85 -17.74 34.51
C GLY A 267 -20.70 -18.99 34.73
N SER A 268 -20.25 -20.15 34.28
CA SER A 268 -20.94 -21.43 34.45
C SER A 268 -20.93 -21.88 35.91
N PHE A 269 -21.81 -21.30 36.72
CA PHE A 269 -22.02 -21.71 38.10
C PHE A 269 -23.33 -22.50 38.18
N GLN A 270 -23.22 -23.83 38.24
CA GLN A 270 -24.36 -24.70 38.54
C GLN A 270 -24.51 -24.76 40.05
N SER A 271 -25.50 -24.07 40.61
CA SER A 271 -25.89 -24.33 41.99
C SER A 271 -26.67 -25.64 42.01
N SER A 272 -26.04 -26.69 42.52
CA SER A 272 -26.74 -27.89 42.97
C SER A 272 -27.68 -27.45 44.09
N LYS A 273 -28.99 -27.48 43.81
CA LYS A 273 -30.03 -27.29 44.82
C LYS A 273 -29.85 -28.38 45.89
N VAL A 274 -29.43 -27.97 47.08
CA VAL A 274 -29.57 -28.80 48.28
C VAL A 274 -31.04 -28.75 48.65
N GLN A 275 -31.68 -29.92 48.63
CA GLN A 275 -33.07 -30.15 49.00
C GLN A 275 -33.19 -30.30 50.52
#